data_AF-A0A4D6MXE8-F1
#
_entry.id   AF-A0A4D6MXE8-F1
#
_cell.length_a   1.000
_cell.length_b   1.000
_cell.length_c   1.000
_cell.angle_alpha   90.00
_cell.angle_beta   90.00
_cell.angle_gamma   90.00
#
_symmetry.space_group_name_H-M   'P 1'
#
loop_
_entity.id
_entity.type
_entity.pdbx_description
1 polymer ?
#
loop_
_entity_poly.entity_id
_entity_poly.type
_entity_poly.pdbx_seq_one_letter_code
_entity_poly.pdbx_strand_id
1 'polypeptide(L)'
;MAKEDQKFAIGIDLGTTYSCVAVWLEQHSRVEIIHNQQGNKTTPSFVAFTDKHRFIGDAAKNQTVTNPENTVFGMISFSTALSCFLS
;
A
#
# COMPACT_ATOMS: atom_id res chain seq x y z
N MET A 1 31.76 -14.04 -0.89
CA MET A 1 30.67 -14.16 0.10
C MET A 1 29.37 -14.02 -0.65
N ALA A 2 28.67 -15.12 -0.89
CA ALA A 2 27.33 -15.06 -1.44
C ALA A 2 26.42 -14.46 -0.37
N LYS A 3 25.66 -13.41 -0.70
CA LYS A 3 24.53 -12.99 0.14
C LYS A 3 23.55 -14.15 0.13
N GLU A 4 23.28 -14.75 1.29
CA GLU A 4 22.12 -15.62 1.42
C GLU A 4 20.88 -14.80 1.06
N ASP A 5 20.04 -15.34 0.17
CA ASP A 5 18.74 -14.77 -0.15
C ASP A 5 17.86 -14.89 1.11
N GLN A 6 17.91 -13.89 1.99
CA GLN A 6 16.96 -13.79 3.10
C GLN A 6 15.56 -13.64 2.53
N LYS A 7 14.76 -14.70 2.65
CA LYS A 7 13.37 -14.74 2.23
C LYS A 7 12.51 -14.16 3.33
N PHE A 8 12.04 -12.93 3.13
CA PHE A 8 11.02 -12.34 3.98
C PHE A 8 9.63 -12.78 3.52
N ALA A 9 8.82 -13.31 4.43
CA ALA A 9 7.40 -13.49 4.16
C ALA A 9 6.65 -12.19 4.46
N ILE A 10 5.90 -11.69 3.47
CA ILE A 10 5.12 -10.44 3.57
C ILE A 10 3.64 -10.80 3.52
N GLY A 11 2.90 -10.39 4.54
CA GLY A 11 1.44 -10.41 4.56
C GLY A 11 0.91 -9.06 4.11
N ILE A 12 0.02 -9.05 3.11
CA ILE A 12 -0.64 -7.84 2.62
C ILE A 12 -2.13 -8.02 2.83
N ASP A 13 -2.72 -7.16 3.65
CA ASP A 13 -4.17 -7.07 3.82
C ASP A 13 -4.69 -5.95 2.91
N LEU A 14 -5.50 -6.32 1.93
CA LEU A 14 -6.10 -5.40 0.96
C LEU A 14 -7.57 -5.16 1.32
N GLY A 15 -7.77 -4.42 2.41
CA GLY A 15 -9.10 -3.97 2.81
C GLY A 15 -9.65 -2.90 1.86
N THR A 16 -10.98 -2.79 1.81
CA THR A 16 -11.69 -1.82 0.95
C THR A 16 -11.40 -0.37 1.32
N THR A 17 -11.22 -0.07 2.61
CA THR A 17 -11.00 1.29 3.13
C THR A 17 -9.56 1.52 3.57
N TYR A 18 -8.94 0.52 4.18
CA TYR A 18 -7.56 0.57 4.67
C TYR A 18 -6.85 -0.73 4.31
N SER A 19 -5.57 -0.61 4.00
CA SER A 19 -4.66 -1.71 3.77
C SER A 19 -3.57 -1.72 4.85
N CYS A 20 -3.03 -2.89 5.15
CA CYS A 20 -1.88 -3.02 6.04
C CYS A 20 -0.87 -4.02 5.47
N VAL A 21 0.40 -3.85 5.85
CA VAL A 21 1.48 -4.74 5.45
C VAL A 21 2.22 -5.20 6.69
N ALA A 22 2.46 -6.49 6.76
CA ALA A 22 3.19 -7.12 7.83
C ALA A 22 4.33 -7.96 7.27
N VAL A 23 5.43 -8.06 8.01
CA VAL A 23 6.57 -8.90 7.67
C VAL A 23 6.83 -9.91 8.78
N TRP A 24 7.12 -11.15 8.40
CA TRP A 24 7.63 -12.16 9.34
C TRP A 24 9.13 -11.98 9.52
N LEU A 25 9.56 -11.72 10.76
CA LEU A 25 10.97 -11.61 11.12
C LEU A 25 11.41 -12.86 11.86
N GLU A 26 12.09 -13.77 11.14
CA GLU A 26 12.60 -15.03 11.72
C GLU A 26 13.51 -14.79 12.92
N GLN A 27 14.36 -13.75 12.85
CA GLN A 27 15.29 -13.34 13.91
C GLN A 27 14.60 -13.05 15.25
N HIS A 28 13.36 -12.56 15.20
CA HIS A 28 12.56 -12.23 16.38
C HIS A 28 11.41 -13.22 16.62
N SER A 29 11.25 -14.21 15.73
CA SER A 29 10.15 -15.18 15.73
C SER A 29 8.78 -14.53 15.89
N ARG A 30 8.56 -13.38 15.23
CA ARG A 30 7.31 -12.60 15.34
C ARG A 30 6.94 -11.89 14.03
N VAL A 31 5.66 -11.55 13.93
CA VAL A 31 5.13 -10.65 12.90
C VAL A 31 5.31 -9.20 13.34
N GLU A 32 5.76 -8.34 12.44
CA GLU A 32 5.77 -6.89 12.65
C GLU A 32 4.96 -6.16 11.57
N ILE A 33 4.19 -5.16 12.00
CA ILE A 33 3.45 -4.28 11.09
C ILE A 33 4.38 -3.17 10.61
N ILE A 34 4.43 -3.00 9.29
CA ILE A 34 5.21 -1.95 8.66
C ILE A 34 4.42 -0.65 8.70
N HIS A 35 5.04 0.41 9.21
CA HIS A 35 4.45 1.74 9.22
C HIS A 35 4.63 2.41 7.86
N ASN A 36 3.64 3.19 7.43
CA ASN A 36 3.74 3.99 6.22
C ASN A 36 4.65 5.21 6.43
N GLN A 37 4.86 6.00 5.38
CA GLN A 37 5.74 7.19 5.43
C GLN A 37 5.30 8.26 6.45
N GLN A 38 4.04 8.22 6.90
CA GLN A 38 3.50 9.12 7.93
C GLN A 38 3.55 8.51 9.34
N GLY A 39 4.06 7.28 9.48
CA GLY A 39 4.12 6.57 10.76
C GLY A 39 2.83 5.84 11.14
N ASN A 40 1.85 5.75 10.23
CA ASN A 40 0.61 5.00 10.48
C ASN A 40 0.80 3.51 10.17
N LYS A 41 0.17 2.63 10.98
CA LYS A 41 0.19 1.16 10.77
C LYS A 41 -0.74 0.69 9.65
N THR A 42 -1.64 1.55 9.22
CA THR A 42 -2.57 1.30 8.12
C THR A 42 -2.45 2.43 7.10
N THR A 43 -2.68 2.09 5.84
CA THR A 43 -2.65 3.04 4.73
C THR A 43 -4.04 3.10 4.11
N PRO A 44 -4.62 4.28 3.85
CA PRO A 44 -5.90 4.37 3.15
C PRO A 44 -5.85 3.67 1.79
N SER A 45 -6.89 2.90 1.46
CA SER A 45 -7.04 2.23 0.16
C SER A 45 -7.52 3.21 -0.92
N PHE A 46 -6.72 4.25 -1.16
CA PHE A 46 -6.98 5.34 -2.10
C PHE A 46 -5.85 5.43 -3.13
N VAL A 47 -6.23 5.66 -4.38
CA VAL A 47 -5.29 5.95 -5.47
C VAL A 47 -5.80 7.17 -6.23
N ALA A 48 -4.96 8.18 -6.41
CA ALA A 48 -5.28 9.35 -7.21
C ALA A 48 -4.32 9.47 -8.38
N PHE A 49 -4.87 9.74 -9.56
CA PHE A 49 -4.10 9.89 -10.79
C PHE A 49 -4.00 11.36 -11.18
N THR A 50 -2.82 11.71 -11.67
CA THR A 50 -2.54 12.97 -12.37
C THR A 50 -1.75 12.64 -13.63
N ASP A 51 -1.60 13.59 -14.54
CA ASP A 51 -0.90 13.38 -15.82
C ASP A 51 0.54 12.90 -15.65
N LYS A 52 1.18 13.19 -14.51
CA LYS A 52 2.60 12.90 -14.25
C LYS A 52 2.82 11.87 -13.16
N HIS A 53 1.90 11.78 -12.20
CA HIS A 53 2.13 11.05 -10.96
C HIS A 53 0.88 10.29 -10.52
N ARG A 54 1.12 9.13 -9.91
CA ARG A 54 0.12 8.37 -9.17
C ARG A 54 0.39 8.56 -7.69
N PHE A 55 -0.59 9.11 -6.98
CA PHE A 55 -0.58 9.21 -5.53
C PHE A 55 -1.29 8.00 -4.93
N ILE A 56 -0.80 7.52 -3.79
CA ILE A 56 -1.33 6.35 -3.08
C ILE A 56 -1.49 6.70 -1.61
N GLY A 57 -2.50 6.15 -0.94
CA GLY A 57 -2.66 6.28 0.50
C GLY A 57 -3.13 7.66 0.92
N ASP A 58 -2.52 8.19 1.99
CA ASP A 58 -2.89 9.49 2.56
C ASP A 58 -2.75 10.63 1.54
N ALA A 59 -1.74 10.58 0.66
CA ALA A 59 -1.57 11.57 -0.40
C ALA A 59 -2.75 11.55 -1.40
N ALA A 60 -3.24 10.35 -1.77
CA ALA A 60 -4.40 10.21 -2.64
C ALA A 60 -5.69 10.61 -1.96
N LYS A 61 -5.87 10.25 -0.69
CA LYS A 61 -7.03 10.66 0.11
C LYS A 61 -7.19 12.17 0.14
N ASN A 62 -6.08 12.90 0.30
CA ASN A 62 -6.09 14.37 0.29
C ASN A 62 -6.51 14.96 -1.08
N GLN A 63 -6.28 14.25 -2.18
CA GLN A 63 -6.71 14.68 -3.51
C GLN A 63 -8.22 14.55 -3.74
N THR A 64 -8.96 13.82 -2.89
CA THR A 64 -10.42 13.65 -3.05
C THR A 64 -11.18 14.98 -3.06
N VAL A 65 -10.66 16.00 -2.36
CA VAL A 65 -11.29 17.33 -2.31
C VAL A 65 -11.03 18.15 -3.58
N THR A 66 -9.82 18.05 -4.15
CA THR A 66 -9.37 18.89 -5.27
C THR A 66 -9.45 18.19 -6.63
N ASN A 67 -9.44 16.86 -6.64
CA ASN A 67 -9.43 16.00 -7.82
C ASN A 67 -10.29 14.74 -7.57
N PRO A 68 -11.59 14.89 -7.30
CA PRO A 68 -12.48 13.78 -6.95
C PRO A 68 -12.63 12.77 -8.10
N GLU A 69 -12.70 13.24 -9.35
CA GLU A 69 -12.96 12.38 -10.52
C GLU A 69 -11.81 11.41 -10.82
N ASN A 70 -10.56 11.82 -10.57
CA ASN A 70 -9.39 10.97 -10.78
C ASN A 70 -8.89 10.32 -9.48
N THR A 71 -9.70 10.32 -8.42
CA THR A 71 -9.39 9.64 -7.16
C THR A 71 -10.30 8.43 -6.96
N VAL A 72 -9.70 7.24 -6.93
CA VAL A 72 -10.38 5.95 -6.79
C VAL A 72 -10.28 5.44 -5.35
N PHE A 73 -11.43 5.05 -4.78
CA PHE A 73 -11.53 4.45 -3.44
C PHE A 73 -12.75 3.49 -3.35
N GLY A 74 -12.78 2.61 -2.35
CA GLY A 74 -13.95 1.80 -1.98
C GLY A 74 -14.02 0.37 -2.56
N MET A 75 -13.58 0.15 -3.79
CA MET A 75 -13.41 -1.21 -4.36
C MET A 75 -12.09 -1.32 -5.11
N ILE A 76 -11.00 -1.50 -4.37
CA ILE A 76 -9.76 -2.01 -4.97
C ILE A 76 -9.98 -3.50 -5.22
N SER A 77 -10.54 -3.83 -6.39
CA SER A 77 -10.52 -5.20 -6.89
C SER A 77 -9.06 -5.62 -7.13
N PHE A 78 -8.74 -6.90 -6.98
CA PHE A 78 -7.40 -7.45 -7.22
C PHE A 78 -6.79 -7.00 -8.57
N SER A 79 -7.64 -6.83 -9.59
CA SER A 79 -7.28 -6.28 -10.90
C SER A 79 -6.77 -4.83 -10.82
N THR A 80 -7.39 -3.98 -10.01
CA THR A 80 -7.01 -2.58 -9.84
C THR A 80 -5.68 -2.45 -9.08
N ALA A 81 -5.49 -3.27 -8.04
CA ALA A 81 -4.22 -3.32 -7.29
C ALA A 81 -3.05 -3.67 -8.21
N LEU A 82 -3.20 -4.71 -9.05
CA LEU A 82 -2.15 -5.14 -9.97
C LEU A 82 -1.83 -4.08 -11.04
N SER A 83 -2.85 -3.38 -11.56
CA SER A 83 -2.64 -2.28 -12.52
C SER A 83 -1.87 -1.09 -11.92
N CYS A 84 -2.05 -0.82 -10.62
CA CYS A 84 -1.28 0.19 -9.90
C CYS A 84 0.15 -0.22 -9.55
N PHE A 85 0.50 -1.51 -9.64
CA PHE A 85 1.87 -1.98 -9.43
C PHE A 85 2.64 -2.18 -10.74
N LEU A 86 1.95 -2.35 -11.88
CA LEU A 86 2.55 -2.67 -13.17
C LEU A 86 2.61 -1.53 -14.19
N SER A 87 1.88 -0.43 -13.97
CA SER A 87 1.95 0.80 -14.78
C SER A 87 2.71 1.91 -14.07
#